data_AF-A0A356ZWI4-F1
#
_entry.id   AF-A0A356ZWI4-F1
#
_cell.length_a   1.000
_cell.length_b   1.000
_cell.length_c   1.000
_cell.angle_alpha   90.00
_cell.angle_beta   90.00
_cell.angle_gamma   90.00
#
_symmetry.space_group_name_H-M   'P 1'
#
loop_
_entity.id
_entity.type
_entity.pdbx_description
1 polymer ?
#
loop_
_entity_poly.entity_id
_entity_poly.type
_entity_poly.pdbx_seq_one_letter_code
_entity_poly.pdbx_strand_id
1 'polypeptide(L)' 'MALTINVVWGTPYVPKMLAILHHAHVKATFMVGGVWVRNHPEIVRQMVSDGMEIGNHGWNHGHPASMSVAENV' A
#
# COMPACT_ATOMS: atom_id res chain seq x y z
N MET A 1 2.33 -9.47 16.95
CA MET A 1 1.28 -9.70 15.94
C MET A 1 1.32 -8.54 14.96
N ALA A 2 1.17 -8.78 13.66
CA ALA A 2 1.23 -7.74 12.63
C ALA A 2 0.05 -7.88 11.65
N LEU A 3 -0.55 -6.76 11.27
CA LEU A 3 -1.56 -6.68 10.22
C LEU A 3 -0.91 -6.06 8.97
N THR A 4 -0.92 -6.80 7.87
CA THR A 4 -0.36 -6.38 6.58
C THR A 4 -1.47 -6.29 5.53
N ILE A 5 -1.50 -5.21 4.76
CA ILE A 5 -2.55 -4.95 3.77
C ILE A 5 -1.90 -4.67 2.42
N ASN A 6 -2.19 -5.50 1.42
CA ASN A 6 -1.72 -5.29 0.06
C ASN A 6 -2.63 -4.28 -0.66
N VAL A 7 -2.03 -3.29 -1.33
CA VAL A 7 -2.76 -2.26 -2.08
C VAL A 7 -2.18 -2.07 -3.47
N VAL A 8 -2.90 -2.63 -4.45
CA VAL A 8 -2.75 -2.37 -5.89
C VAL A 8 -4.08 -2.01 -6.57
N TRP A 9 -5.17 -2.11 -5.80
CA TRP A 9 -6.56 -1.92 -6.19
C TRP A 9 -7.41 -1.71 -4.93
N GLY A 10 -8.70 -1.42 -5.09
CA GLY A 10 -9.61 -1.19 -3.96
C GLY A 10 -9.48 0.19 -3.33
N THR A 11 -8.94 1.19 -4.06
CA THR A 11 -8.77 2.57 -3.62
C THR A 11 -9.97 3.16 -2.86
N PRO A 12 -11.24 2.94 -3.28
CA PRO A 12 -12.39 3.51 -2.57
C PRO A 12 -12.51 3.09 -1.09
N TYR A 13 -11.91 1.95 -0.69
CA TYR A 13 -11.98 1.45 0.68
C TYR A 13 -10.84 1.95 1.57
N VAL A 14 -9.72 2.36 0.97
CA VAL A 14 -8.49 2.70 1.72
C VAL A 14 -8.71 3.88 2.68
N PRO A 15 -9.36 5.00 2.31
CA PRO A 15 -9.57 6.11 3.25
C PRO A 15 -10.40 5.71 4.48
N LYS A 16 -11.48 4.95 4.27
CA LYS A 16 -12.32 4.46 5.39
C LYS A 16 -11.55 3.50 6.28
N MET A 17 -10.72 2.64 5.70
CA MET A 17 -9.87 1.73 6.44
C MET A 17 -8.85 2.48 7.31
N LEU A 18 -8.18 3.50 6.78
CA LEU A 18 -7.26 4.35 7.54
C LEU A 18 -7.97 5.03 8.72
N ALA A 19 -9.17 5.58 8.50
CA ALA A 19 -9.96 6.19 9.57
C ALA A 19 -10.30 5.19 10.69
N ILE A 20 -10.68 3.95 10.34
CA ILE A 20 -10.98 2.89 11.31
C ILE A 20 -9.72 2.49 12.09
N LEU A 21 -8.60 2.27 11.41
CA LEU A 21 -7.33 1.89 12.05
C LEU A 21 -6.83 2.99 12.99
N HIS A 22 -6.92 4.24 12.56
CA HIS A 22 -6.57 5.40 13.38
C HIS A 22 -7.46 5.48 14.65
N HIS A 23 -8.78 5.38 14.51
CA HIS A 23 -9.71 5.40 15.65
C HIS A 23 -9.49 4.22 16.61
N ALA A 24 -9.13 3.06 16.08
CA ALA A 24 -8.84 1.88 16.89
C ALA A 24 -7.42 1.89 17.52
N HIS A 25 -6.61 2.91 17.25
CA HIS A 25 -5.19 2.98 17.64
C HIS A 25 -4.38 1.76 17.17
N VAL A 26 -4.73 1.20 16.02
CA VAL A 26 -4.05 0.05 15.43
C VAL A 26 -3.08 0.51 14.34
N LYS A 27 -1.85 -0.02 14.38
CA LYS A 27 -0.87 0.14 13.30
C LYS A 27 -0.92 -1.04 12.35
N ALA A 28 -0.66 -0.76 11.08
CA ALA A 28 -0.57 -1.76 10.03
C ALA A 28 0.56 -1.41 9.06
N THR A 29 1.01 -2.42 8.31
CA THR A 29 1.96 -2.25 7.21
C THR A 29 1.19 -2.33 5.89
N PHE A 30 1.25 -1.28 5.08
CA PHE A 30 0.64 -1.23 3.76
C PHE A 30 1.66 -1.59 2.69
N MET A 31 1.50 -2.75 2.06
CA MET A 31 2.32 -3.20 0.94
C MET A 31 1.75 -2.62 -0.35
N VAL A 32 2.33 -1.51 -0.84
CA VAL A 32 1.77 -0.71 -1.93
C VAL A 32 2.48 -0.99 -3.26
N GLY A 33 1.72 -1.09 -4.35
CA GLY A 33 2.29 -1.21 -5.69
C GLY A 33 2.70 0.14 -6.26
N GLY A 34 3.84 0.20 -6.95
CA GLY A 34 4.43 1.46 -7.44
C GLY A 34 3.54 2.24 -8.42
N VAL A 35 2.87 1.57 -9.36
CA VAL A 35 1.90 2.23 -10.26
C VAL A 35 0.73 2.83 -9.46
N TRP A 36 0.26 2.14 -8.43
CA TRP A 36 -0.81 2.63 -7.57
C TRP A 36 -0.35 3.85 -6.76
N VAL A 37 0.86 3.81 -6.18
CA VAL A 37 1.48 4.95 -5.48
C VAL A 37 1.58 6.17 -6.38
N ARG A 38 2.01 5.99 -7.65
CA ARG A 38 2.11 7.08 -8.62
C ARG A 38 0.77 7.76 -8.90
N ASN A 39 -0.31 6.97 -8.89
CA ASN A 39 -1.66 7.48 -9.17
C ASN A 39 -2.37 8.04 -7.92
N HIS A 40 -1.94 7.66 -6.72
CA HIS A 40 -2.57 8.02 -5.44
C HIS A 40 -1.57 8.50 -4.36
N PRO A 41 -0.63 9.41 -4.69
CA PRO A 41 0.44 9.79 -3.77
C PRO A 41 -0.08 10.50 -2.52
N GLU A 42 -1.22 11.17 -2.58
CA GLU A 42 -1.91 11.79 -1.44
C GLU A 42 -2.35 10.77 -0.39
N ILE A 43 -2.88 9.62 -0.82
CA ILE A 43 -3.31 8.57 0.11
C ILE A 43 -2.09 7.95 0.81
N VAL A 44 -0.99 7.75 0.09
CA VAL A 44 0.26 7.23 0.68
C VAL A 44 0.85 8.21 1.69
N ARG A 45 0.81 9.52 1.41
CA ARG A 45 1.22 10.54 2.39
C ARG A 45 0.34 10.50 3.63
N GLN A 46 -0.97 10.29 3.47
CA GLN A 46 -1.89 10.13 4.61
C GLN A 46 -1.53 8.89 5.45
N MET A 47 -1.22 7.75 4.82
CA MET A 47 -0.77 6.55 5.53
C MET A 47 0.45 6.83 6.42
N VAL A 48 1.46 7.54 5.88
CA VAL A 48 2.66 7.92 6.63
C VAL A 48 2.31 8.90 7.76
N SER A 49 1.46 9.89 7.49
CA SER A 49 0.98 10.84 8.50
C SER A 49 0.23 10.14 9.65
N ASP A 50 -0.53 9.09 9.35
CA ASP A 50 -1.24 8.27 10.34
C ASP A 50 -0.30 7.28 11.06
N GLY A 51 1.00 7.31 10.75
CA GLY A 51 2.04 6.49 11.35
C GLY A 51 1.95 5.01 10.97
N MET A 52 1.44 4.71 9.77
CA MET A 52 1.48 3.37 9.19
C MET A 52 2.87 3.10 8.59
N GLU A 53 3.25 1.83 8.50
CA GLU A 53 4.45 1.42 7.77
C GLU A 53 4.11 1.22 6.29
N ILE A 54 5.03 1.62 5.39
CA ILE A 54 4.88 1.40 3.95
C ILE A 54 5.88 0.35 3.50
N GLY A 55 5.37 -0.73 2.91
CA GLY A 55 6.15 -1.78 2.28
C GLY A 55 6.02 -1.79 0.75
N ASN A 56 6.99 -2.39 0.08
CA ASN A 56 7.02 -2.50 -1.38
C ASN A 56 6.24 -3.75 -1.84
N HIS A 57 5.30 -3.58 -2.78
CA HIS A 57 4.54 -4.67 -3.40
C HIS A 57 4.75 -4.77 -4.93
N GLY A 58 5.96 -4.51 -5.39
CA GLY A 58 6.32 -4.47 -6.80
C GLY A 58 5.81 -3.21 -7.50
N TRP A 59 6.14 -3.07 -8.79
CA TRP A 59 5.74 -1.89 -9.56
C TRP A 59 4.38 -2.06 -10.24
N ASN A 60 4.25 -3.07 -11.10
CA ASN A 60 3.11 -3.31 -11.99
C ASN A 60 2.22 -4.50 -11.55
N HIS A 61 2.53 -5.12 -10.40
CA HIS A 61 1.84 -6.31 -9.89
C HIS A 61 1.82 -7.51 -10.87
N GLY A 62 2.87 -7.65 -11.68
CA GLY A 62 3.10 -8.88 -12.44
C GLY A 62 3.66 -10.00 -11.56
N HIS A 63 3.60 -11.24 -12.05
CA HIS A 63 4.06 -12.41 -11.30
C HIS A 63 5.60 -12.39 -11.18
N PRO A 64 6.18 -12.31 -9.97
CA PRO A 64 7.62 -12.07 -9.82
C PRO A 64 8.51 -13.15 -10.44
N ALA A 65 8.07 -14.40 -10.44
CA ALA A 65 8.84 -15.50 -11.03
C ALA A 65 8.81 -15.52 -12.57
N SER A 66 7.95 -14.71 -13.18
CA SER A 66 7.73 -14.65 -14.62
C SER A 66 8.25 -13.34 -15.24
N MET A 67 8.91 -12.51 -14.44
CA MET A 67 9.41 -11.19 -14.84
C MET A 67 10.92 -11.13 -14.67
N SER A 68 11.58 -10.50 -15.63
CA SER A 68 12.94 -10.00 -15.47
C SER A 68 12.97 -8.78 -14.54
N VAL A 69 14.16 -8.46 -14.03
CA VAL A 69 14.36 -7.24 -13.22
C VAL A 69 13.98 -5.98 -13.99
N ALA A 70 14.24 -5.95 -15.31
CA ALA A 70 13.93 -4.82 -16.18
C ALA A 70 12.42 -4.64 -16.43
N GLU A 71 11.60 -5.67 -16.18
CA GLU A 71 10.14 -5.60 -16.29
C GLU A 71 9.48 -5.18 -14.97
N ASN A 72 10.24 -5.14 -13.85
CA ASN A 72 9.76 -4.77 -12.52
C ASN A 72 10.16 -3.34 -12.11
N VAL A 73 9.97 -2.37 -13.01
CA VAL A 73 10.30 -0.94 -12.84
C VAL A 73 9.21 -0.03 -13.37
#